data_AF-A0A354UPX4-F1
#
_entry.id   AF-A0A354UPX4-F1
#
_cell.length_a   1.000
_cell.length_b   1.000
_cell.length_c   1.000
_cell.angle_alpha   90.00
_cell.angle_beta   90.00
_cell.angle_gamma   90.00
#
_symmetry.space_group_name_H-M   'P 1'
#
loop_
_entity.id
_entity.type
_entity.pdbx_description
1 polymer ?
#
loop_
_entity_poly.entity_id
_entity_poly.type
_entity_poly.pdbx_seq_one_letter_code
_entity_poly.pdbx_strand_id
1 'polypeptide(L)'
;MVVHNIAPVFDENSKKLILGSFPSVKSREEGFFYAHTQNRFWKVLANIFGEEIPKTIEEKKALLLRRGIALYDVVFSCEITGSSDASMKNVVPANL
;
A
#
# COMPACT_ATOMS: atom_id res chain seq x y z
N MET A 1 5.60 -12.70 -14.94
CA MET A 1 6.05 -11.96 -13.74
C MET A 1 5.28 -10.65 -13.65
N VAL A 2 4.75 -10.33 -12.49
CA VAL A 2 4.03 -9.07 -12.22
C VAL A 2 4.98 -8.11 -11.52
N VAL A 3 5.01 -6.85 -11.97
CA VAL A 3 5.86 -5.79 -11.41
C VAL A 3 5.01 -4.83 -10.58
N HIS A 4 5.57 -4.37 -9.46
CA HIS A 4 4.99 -3.36 -8.60
C HIS A 4 4.97 -2.00 -9.30
N ASN A 5 3.77 -1.53 -9.70
CA ASN A 5 3.59 -0.31 -10.50
C ASN A 5 3.16 0.93 -9.70
N ILE A 6 3.04 0.81 -8.37
CA ILE A 6 2.60 1.89 -7.49
C ILE A 6 3.85 2.59 -6.93
N ALA A 7 3.87 3.92 -6.95
CA ALA A 7 4.95 4.70 -6.33
C ALA A 7 4.83 4.68 -4.80
N PRO A 8 5.96 4.69 -4.06
CA PRO A 8 5.93 4.86 -2.62
C PRO A 8 5.34 6.22 -2.22
N VAL A 9 4.73 6.28 -1.04
CA VAL A 9 4.25 7.52 -0.44
C VAL A 9 5.15 7.83 0.75
N PHE A 10 5.90 8.92 0.69
CA PHE A 10 6.74 9.42 1.80
C PHE A 10 7.16 10.87 1.55
N ASP A 11 7.66 11.53 2.59
CA ASP A 11 8.29 12.85 2.57
C ASP A 11 9.37 12.94 3.68
N GLU A 12 10.04 14.08 3.82
CA GLU A 12 11.06 14.29 4.88
C GLU A 12 10.51 14.20 6.32
N ASN A 13 9.20 14.28 6.51
CA ASN A 13 8.55 14.25 7.82
C ASN A 13 8.06 12.84 8.20
N SER A 14 8.22 11.87 7.31
CA SER A 14 7.82 10.49 7.52
C SER A 14 8.70 9.81 8.57
N LYS A 15 8.07 9.33 9.65
CA LYS A 15 8.73 8.71 10.82
C LYS A 15 8.34 7.26 11.05
N LYS A 16 7.29 6.79 10.37
CA LYS A 16 6.74 5.44 10.48
C LYS A 16 6.67 4.86 9.08
N LEU A 17 7.25 3.68 8.87
CA LEU A 17 7.17 2.98 7.59
C LEU A 17 6.23 1.79 7.74
N ILE A 18 5.19 1.73 6.90
CA ILE A 18 4.34 0.56 6.75
C ILE A 18 4.72 -0.13 5.44
N LEU A 19 5.00 -1.42 5.52
CA LEU A 19 5.30 -2.27 4.37
C LEU A 19 4.23 -3.35 4.25
N GLY A 20 3.49 -3.35 3.13
CA GLY A 20 2.68 -4.50 2.75
C GLY A 20 3.52 -5.57 2.03
N SER A 21 2.90 -6.69 1.68
CA SER A 21 3.57 -7.79 0.98
C SER A 21 3.76 -7.46 -0.51
N PHE A 22 2.65 -7.36 -1.24
CA PHE A 22 2.59 -6.99 -2.65
C PHE A 22 1.20 -6.42 -2.96
N PRO A 23 1.05 -5.45 -3.88
CA PRO A 23 -0.23 -4.81 -4.11
C PRO A 23 -1.19 -5.82 -4.73
N SER A 24 -2.43 -5.87 -4.23
CA SER A 24 -3.48 -6.72 -4.82
C SER A 24 -3.78 -6.35 -6.28
N VAL A 25 -4.45 -7.24 -7.02
CA VAL A 25 -4.94 -6.94 -8.38
C VAL A 25 -5.64 -5.58 -8.42
N LYS A 26 -6.55 -5.33 -7.47
CA LYS A 26 -7.30 -4.09 -7.42
C LYS A 26 -6.42 -2.86 -7.14
N SER A 27 -5.43 -3.01 -6.27
CA SER A 27 -4.47 -1.93 -5.98
C SER A 27 -3.64 -1.55 -7.21
N ARG A 28 -3.22 -2.56 -8.00
CA ARG A 28 -2.46 -2.34 -9.23
C ARG A 28 -3.30 -1.68 -10.33
N GLU A 29 -4.58 -2.04 -10.44
CA GLU A 29 -5.55 -1.40 -11.35
C GLU A 29 -5.82 0.07 -10.98
N GLU A 30 -6.04 0.35 -9.69
CA GLU A 30 -6.33 1.71 -9.20
C GLU A 30 -5.06 2.58 -9.13
N GLY A 31 -3.87 1.97 -9.19
CA GLY A 31 -2.60 2.66 -9.06
C GLY A 31 -2.34 3.16 -7.63
N PHE A 32 -2.96 2.55 -6.62
CA PHE A 32 -2.80 2.94 -5.22
C PHE A 32 -3.04 1.81 -4.22
N PHE A 33 -2.47 1.93 -3.02
CA PHE A 33 -2.45 0.88 -2.01
C PHE A 33 -3.83 0.57 -1.41
N TYR A 34 -4.03 -0.70 -1.06
CA TYR A 34 -5.20 -1.21 -0.35
C TYR A 34 -6.57 -0.80 -0.96
N ALA A 35 -6.69 -0.86 -2.29
CA ALA A 35 -7.87 -0.42 -3.04
C ALA A 35 -9.11 -1.30 -2.86
N HIS A 36 -8.94 -2.58 -2.51
CA HIS A 36 -10.07 -3.50 -2.38
C HIS A 36 -11.00 -3.08 -1.22
N THR A 37 -12.32 -3.01 -1.45
CA THR A 37 -13.30 -2.48 -0.49
C THR A 37 -13.40 -3.26 0.83
N GLN A 38 -13.08 -4.55 0.79
CA GLN A 38 -12.99 -5.40 1.98
C GLN A 38 -11.69 -5.20 2.77
N ASN A 39 -10.66 -4.57 2.18
CA ASN A 39 -9.44 -4.24 2.90
C ASN A 39 -9.74 -3.19 3.98
N ARG A 40 -9.23 -3.42 5.19
CA ARG A 40 -9.54 -2.60 6.37
C ARG A 40 -8.49 -1.53 6.65
N PHE A 41 -7.40 -1.46 5.89
CA PHE A 41 -6.27 -0.56 6.15
C PHE A 41 -6.71 0.89 6.40
N TRP A 42 -7.43 1.48 5.45
CA TRP A 42 -7.89 2.87 5.56
C TRP A 42 -8.89 3.08 6.70
N LYS A 43 -9.77 2.11 6.95
CA LYS A 43 -10.73 2.14 8.08
C LYS A 43 -10.01 2.12 9.43
N VAL A 44 -8.96 1.30 9.54
CA VAL A 44 -8.15 1.17 10.76
C VAL A 44 -7.36 2.45 11.00
N LEU A 45 -6.66 2.99 10.00
CA LEU A 45 -5.91 4.25 10.16
C LEU A 45 -6.82 5.41 10.55
N ALA A 46 -7.95 5.57 9.87
CA ALA A 46 -8.93 6.62 10.18
C ALA A 46 -9.41 6.53 11.64
N ASN A 47 -9.74 5.32 12.11
CA ASN A 47 -10.17 5.10 13.49
C ASN A 47 -9.05 5.38 14.52
N ILE A 48 -7.82 4.93 14.26
CA ILE A 48 -6.68 5.18 15.15
C ILE A 48 -6.43 6.69 15.33
N PHE A 49 -6.62 7.48 14.28
CA PHE A 49 -6.36 8.92 14.30
C PHE A 49 -7.60 9.79 14.58
N GLY A 50 -8.79 9.19 14.71
CA GLY A 50 -10.05 9.91 14.87
C GLY A 50 -10.40 10.79 13.66
N GLU A 51 -10.04 10.36 12.45
CA GLU A 51 -10.31 11.06 11.19
C GLU A 51 -11.40 10.34 10.37
N GLU A 52 -11.98 11.03 9.39
CA GLU A 52 -12.85 10.39 8.40
C GLU A 52 -12.06 9.39 7.53
N ILE A 53 -12.75 8.36 7.05
CA ILE A 53 -12.15 7.37 6.15
C ILE A 53 -11.88 8.07 4.80
N PRO A 54 -10.62 8.14 4.33
CA PRO A 54 -10.30 8.79 3.06
C PRO A 54 -10.88 8.00 1.88
N LYS A 55 -11.45 8.71 0.92
CA LYS A 55 -12.15 8.15 -0.23
C LYS A 55 -11.30 8.27 -1.49
N THR A 56 -10.65 9.41 -1.70
CA THR A 56 -9.80 9.65 -2.88
C THR A 56 -8.34 9.28 -2.64
N ILE A 57 -7.55 9.13 -3.71
CA ILE A 57 -6.11 8.89 -3.60
C ILE A 57 -5.41 10.07 -2.93
N GLU A 58 -5.85 11.29 -3.23
CA GLU A 58 -5.34 12.54 -2.67
C GLU A 58 -5.59 12.60 -1.16
N GLU A 59 -6.79 12.26 -0.71
CA GLU A 59 -7.14 12.18 0.72
C GLU A 59 -6.32 11.11 1.44
N LYS A 60 -6.17 9.92 0.82
CA LYS A 60 -5.35 8.83 1.35
C LYS A 60 -3.89 9.26 1.52
N LYS A 61 -3.29 9.89 0.50
CA LYS A 61 -1.92 10.44 0.56
C LYS A 61 -1.79 11.50 1.65
N ALA A 62 -2.73 12.46 1.71
CA ALA A 62 -2.70 13.53 2.69
C ALA A 62 -2.78 13.01 4.13
N LEU A 63 -3.61 11.98 4.39
CA LEU A 63 -3.69 11.32 5.70
C LEU A 63 -2.34 10.72 6.10
N LEU A 64 -1.70 9.98 5.19
CA LEU A 64 -0.41 9.35 5.45
C LEU A 64 0.67 10.39 5.79
N LEU A 65 0.83 11.41 4.93
CA LEU A 65 1.86 12.42 5.10
C LEU A 65 1.65 13.25 6.36
N ARG A 66 0.41 13.72 6.66
CA ARG A 66 0.16 14.48 7.90
C ARG A 66 0.46 13.69 9.17
N ARG A 67 0.31 12.36 9.12
CA ARG A 67 0.58 11.46 10.26
C ARG A 67 2.03 10.93 10.27
N GLY A 68 2.86 11.40 9.33
CA GLY A 68 4.26 11.02 9.18
C GLY A 68 4.41 9.53 8.89
N ILE A 69 3.53 8.99 8.03
CA ILE A 69 3.53 7.58 7.63
C ILE A 69 4.02 7.49 6.18
N ALA A 70 5.14 6.80 6.00
CA ALA A 70 5.56 6.27 4.71
C ALA A 70 4.85 4.94 4.43
N LEU A 71 4.48 4.69 3.18
CA LEU A 71 3.80 3.47 2.75
C LEU A 71 4.40 2.92 1.46
N TYR A 72 4.75 1.64 1.50
CA TYR A 72 5.18 0.87 0.33
C TYR A 72 4.93 -0.64 0.53
N ASP A 73 5.46 -1.49 -0.35
CA ASP A 73 5.43 -2.94 -0.23
C ASP A 73 6.85 -3.54 -0.29
N VAL A 74 7.04 -4.73 0.29
CA VAL A 74 8.36 -5.40 0.37
C VAL A 74 8.79 -6.06 -0.94
N VAL A 75 7.85 -6.39 -1.83
CA VAL A 75 8.13 -7.08 -3.10
C VAL A 75 8.05 -6.13 -4.28
N PHE A 76 9.11 -6.07 -5.07
CA PHE A 76 9.17 -5.31 -6.31
C PHE A 76 8.57 -6.08 -7.49
N SER A 77 8.85 -7.38 -7.59
CA SER A 77 8.22 -8.23 -8.61
C SER A 77 8.14 -9.67 -8.16
N CYS A 78 7.12 -10.40 -8.65
CA CYS A 78 6.96 -11.82 -8.37
C CYS A 78 6.10 -12.50 -9.44
N GLU A 79 6.05 -13.82 -9.41
CA GLU A 79 4.93 -14.59 -9.95
C GLU A 79 3.88 -14.75 -8.84
N ILE A 80 2.62 -14.45 -9.16
CA ILE A 80 1.52 -14.52 -8.20
C ILE A 80 0.23 -14.90 -8.93
N THR A 81 -0.58 -15.76 -8.31
CA THR A 81 -1.93 -16.09 -8.78
C THR A 81 -2.93 -15.26 -7.98
N GLY A 82 -3.62 -14.35 -8.66
CA GLY A 82 -4.54 -13.41 -8.03
C GLY A 82 -3.81 -12.43 -7.09
N SER A 83 -4.16 -12.46 -5.80
CA SER A 83 -3.55 -11.63 -4.75
C SER A 83 -3.17 -12.46 -3.51
N SER A 84 -2.93 -13.77 -3.67
CA SER A 84 -2.59 -14.64 -2.56
C SER A 84 -1.08 -14.72 -2.36
N ASP A 85 -0.60 -14.25 -1.20
CA ASP A 85 0.83 -14.29 -0.86
C ASP A 85 1.39 -15.72 -0.83
N ALA A 86 0.56 -16.71 -0.47
CA ALA A 86 0.94 -18.12 -0.48
C ALA A 86 1.27 -18.66 -1.89
N SER A 87 0.82 -17.97 -2.94
CA SER A 87 1.12 -18.34 -4.33
C SER A 87 2.39 -17.67 -4.87
N MET A 88 3.03 -16.78 -4.11
CA MET A 88 4.16 -16.00 -4.59
C MET A 88 5.39 -16.86 -4.84
N LYS A 89 5.99 -16.68 -6.02
CA LYS A 89 7.23 -17.34 -6.44
C LYS A 89 8.15 -16.35 -7.13
N ASN A 90 9.42 -16.70 -7.25
CA ASN A 90 10.44 -15.90 -7.95
C ASN A 90 10.43 -14.43 -7.49
N VAL A 91 10.42 -14.25 -6.16
CA VAL A 91 10.28 -12.94 -5.52
C VAL A 91 11.56 -12.14 -5.71
N VAL A 92 11.41 -10.92 -6.21
CA VAL A 92 12.42 -9.87 -6.20
C VAL A 92 12.00 -8.84 -5.15
N PRO A 93 12.79 -8.64 -4.08
CA PRO A 93 12.47 -7.67 -3.05
C PRO A 93 12.65 -6.24 -3.56
N ALA A 94 11.91 -5.31 -2.95
CA ALA A 94 12.14 -3.88 -3.13
C ALA A 94 13.46 -3.46 -2.49
N ASN A 95 14.16 -2.50 -3.10
CA ASN A 95 15.32 -1.84 -2.52
C ASN A 95 14.84 -0.64 -1.70
N LEU A 96 14.77 -0.80 -0.38
CA LEU A 96 14.18 0.16 0.58
C LEU A 96 15.23 1.02 1.27
#